data_AF-A0A3M6EU38-F1
#
_entry.id   AF-A0A3M6EU38-F1
#
_cell.length_a   1.000
_cell.length_b   1.000
_cell.length_c   1.000
_cell.angle_alpha   90.00
_cell.angle_beta   90.00
_cell.angle_gamma   90.00
#
_symmetry.space_group_name_H-M   'P 1'
#
loop_
_entity.id
_entity.type
_entity.pdbx_description
1 polymer ?
#
loop_
_entity_poly.entity_id
_entity_poly.type
_entity_poly.pdbx_seq_one_letter_code
_entity_poly.pdbx_strand_id
1 'polypeptide(L)'
;MGFQIMEQVVNAARRKLLVQDYIPVYYPNLYITMEHSGRALETTKKYLEHLAVLEGFLAFSSIDLISHLEQRPHSQYLTDNELSRFVSDAGFSKETLAMKYAGIRLHPTAYKSVGRAHAQQRIEAVRDYLGFLYDKLGDHSTRYEAVDDLKKRINCKIIAARPAWKKTRTHKMKGLTGQERTRLLEIMHPDSAENPFSDEAIRWRNYIILLLGLDMGLRRSEMLLIKISDIHWHSRQLAVVNLEDESLDPRTMAPQFKTNERMLVMTDDLYDAITKYESKYRYRKPRSGRSRANRHPFLLVAHKRNDGGPLTIKAVDGVLSRIREIAPELAHVHTHTLRHDAVYTMLESMREELAVLTPEDRTTQVQKTLTWMFGWSPDSDMPDLYGAKFWKEEADKAIQKRAERFKASRHKAATPPGGSE
;
A
#
# COMPACT_ATOMS: atom_id res chain seq x y z
N MET A 1 14.97 26.10 11.26
CA MET A 1 15.50 24.76 11.60
C MET A 1 14.40 23.74 11.31
N GLY A 2 14.73 22.62 10.67
CA GLY A 2 13.73 21.74 10.04
C GLY A 2 13.60 20.40 10.74
N PHE A 3 12.36 19.95 10.95
CA PHE A 3 12.07 18.61 11.45
C PHE A 3 12.50 17.53 10.45
N GLN A 4 13.15 16.48 10.95
CA GLN A 4 13.59 15.33 10.16
C GLN A 4 13.22 14.03 10.88
N ILE A 5 13.12 12.93 10.12
CA ILE A 5 12.86 11.61 10.69
C ILE A 5 14.11 10.77 10.50
N MET A 6 14.64 10.26 11.60
CA MET A 6 15.79 9.37 11.62
C MET A 6 15.36 7.94 11.95
N GLU A 7 16.05 6.97 11.38
CA GLU A 7 15.95 5.56 11.77
C GLU A 7 17.09 5.22 12.72
N GLN A 8 16.77 4.57 13.83
CA GLN A 8 17.75 4.09 14.80
C GLN A 8 17.42 2.64 15.17
N VAL A 9 18.45 1.82 15.36
CA VAL A 9 18.30 0.46 15.90
C VAL A 9 18.45 0.53 17.41
N VAL A 10 17.42 0.12 18.15
CA VAL A 10 17.39 0.07 19.61
C VAL A 10 16.96 -1.34 20.01
N ASN A 11 17.78 -2.04 20.80
CA ASN A 11 17.52 -3.42 21.23
C ASN A 11 17.20 -4.37 20.06
N ALA A 12 18.01 -4.34 19.00
CA ALA A 12 17.83 -5.09 17.75
C ALA A 12 16.54 -4.79 16.95
N ALA A 13 15.69 -3.87 17.40
CA ALA A 13 14.51 -3.41 16.67
C ALA A 13 14.78 -2.05 16.02
N ARG A 14 14.36 -1.89 14.76
CA ARG A 14 14.41 -0.58 14.09
C ARG A 14 13.31 0.31 14.67
N ARG A 15 13.59 1.60 14.82
CA ARG A 15 12.62 2.62 15.25
C ARG A 15 12.80 3.90 14.44
N LYS A 16 11.72 4.65 14.30
CA LYS A 16 11.70 5.96 13.64
C LYS A 16 11.50 7.03 14.69
N LEU A 17 12.31 8.08 14.63
CA LEU A 17 12.29 9.18 15.58
C LEU A 17 12.16 10.51 14.85
N LEU A 18 11.31 11.39 15.35
CA LEU A 18 11.24 12.79 14.92
C LEU A 18 12.31 13.59 15.66
N VAL A 19 13.17 14.25 14.90
CA VAL A 19 14.26 15.08 15.43
C VAL A 19 14.16 16.50 14.90
N GLN A 20 14.59 17.45 15.72
CA GLN A 20 14.85 18.83 15.36
C GLN A 20 16.31 19.11 15.69
N ASP A 21 17.10 19.50 14.68
CA ASP A 21 18.55 19.74 14.82
C ASP A 21 19.28 18.55 15.48
N TYR A 22 18.92 17.33 15.06
CA TYR A 22 19.41 16.05 15.59
C TYR A 22 19.03 15.73 17.04
N ILE A 23 18.19 16.55 17.68
CA ILE A 23 17.66 16.31 19.03
C ILE A 23 16.24 15.71 18.90
N PRO A 24 15.94 14.57 19.53
CA PRO A 24 14.59 14.00 19.53
C PRO A 24 13.55 14.94 20.13
N VAL A 25 12.45 15.17 19.40
CA VAL A 25 11.31 15.95 19.89
C VAL A 25 10.53 15.09 20.89
N TYR A 26 10.50 15.47 22.16
CA TYR A 26 10.09 14.58 23.27
C TYR A 26 8.68 14.01 23.10
N TYR A 27 7.64 14.85 23.07
CA TYR A 27 6.25 14.37 23.09
C TYR A 27 5.80 13.61 21.84
N PRO A 28 6.16 14.00 20.60
CA PRO A 28 5.85 13.20 19.41
C PRO A 28 6.44 11.79 19.49
N ASN A 29 7.69 11.67 19.97
CA ASN A 29 8.34 10.37 20.12
C ASN A 29 7.77 9.56 21.29
N LEU A 30 7.38 10.21 22.39
CA LEU A 30 6.67 9.58 23.51
C LEU A 30 5.32 9.01 23.05
N TYR A 31 4.53 9.80 22.32
CA TYR A 31 3.25 9.37 21.75
C TYR A 31 3.40 8.14 20.87
N ILE A 32 4.37 8.15 19.96
CA ILE A 32 4.65 6.97 19.12
C ILE A 32 5.04 5.75 19.95
N THR A 33 5.85 5.94 21.00
CA THR A 33 6.31 4.84 21.85
C THR A 33 5.19 4.26 22.71
N MET A 34 4.24 5.07 23.17
CA MET A 34 3.14 4.62 24.01
C MET A 34 1.96 4.06 23.19
N GLU A 35 1.54 4.77 22.15
CA GLU A 35 0.27 4.47 21.44
C GLU A 35 0.48 3.68 20.14
N HIS A 36 1.70 3.66 19.60
CA HIS A 36 1.99 3.07 18.28
C HIS A 36 3.19 2.13 18.25
N SER A 37 3.63 1.62 19.41
CA SER A 37 4.80 0.73 19.52
C SER A 37 4.72 -0.54 18.66
N GLY A 38 3.51 -1.09 18.48
CA GLY A 38 3.26 -2.28 17.65
C GLY A 38 3.00 -1.99 16.17
N ARG A 39 3.09 -0.74 15.71
CA ARG A 39 2.83 -0.37 14.30
C ARG A 39 4.07 -0.56 13.44
N ALA A 40 3.86 -0.93 12.18
CA ALA A 40 4.93 -1.04 11.18
C ALA A 40 5.72 0.27 11.01
N LEU A 41 7.02 0.17 10.73
CA LEU A 41 7.95 1.32 10.70
C LEU A 41 7.53 2.44 9.75
N GLU A 42 7.06 2.10 8.56
CA GLU A 42 6.63 3.09 7.58
C GLU A 42 5.32 3.78 8.01
N THR A 43 4.46 3.08 8.77
CA THR A 43 3.28 3.68 9.38
C THR A 43 3.72 4.69 10.44
N THR A 44 4.60 4.29 11.36
CA THR A 44 5.15 5.17 12.39
C THR A 44 5.84 6.40 11.81
N LYS A 45 6.68 6.21 10.78
CA LYS A 45 7.29 7.30 10.02
C LYS A 45 6.23 8.27 9.51
N LYS A 46 5.16 7.77 8.89
CA LYS A 46 4.10 8.61 8.35
C LYS A 46 3.36 9.41 9.43
N TYR A 47 3.09 8.80 10.59
CA TYR A 47 2.57 9.55 11.74
C TYR A 47 3.51 10.67 12.14
N LEU A 48 4.81 10.39 12.30
CA LEU A 48 5.81 11.42 12.61
C LEU A 48 5.90 12.52 11.54
N GLU A 49 5.74 12.20 10.25
CA GLU A 49 5.66 13.21 9.18
C GLU A 49 4.41 14.10 9.34
N HIS A 50 3.29 13.55 9.81
CA HIS A 50 2.09 14.32 10.12
C HIS A 50 2.28 15.20 11.35
N LEU A 51 2.93 14.69 12.40
CA LEU A 51 3.23 15.46 13.61
C LEU A 51 4.25 16.58 13.33
N ALA A 52 5.25 16.34 12.47
CA ALA A 52 6.19 17.38 12.04
C ALA A 52 5.49 18.59 11.39
N VAL A 53 4.36 18.37 10.71
CA VAL A 53 3.55 19.46 10.13
C VAL A 53 2.85 20.27 11.22
N LEU A 54 2.37 19.62 12.28
CA LEU A 54 1.82 20.28 13.47
C LEU A 54 2.89 21.10 14.19
N GLU A 55 4.06 20.51 14.46
CA GLU A 55 5.16 21.21 15.12
C GLU A 55 5.60 22.45 14.32
N GLY A 56 5.70 22.33 12.99
CA GLY A 56 5.95 23.48 12.12
C GLY A 56 4.84 24.54 12.16
N PHE A 57 3.58 24.13 12.26
CA PHE A 57 2.44 25.03 12.41
C PHE A 57 2.46 25.78 13.76
N LEU A 58 2.75 25.08 14.85
CA LEU A 58 2.84 25.65 16.21
C LEU A 58 3.97 26.67 16.28
N ALA A 59 5.15 26.32 15.77
CA ALA A 59 6.30 27.22 15.69
C ALA A 59 6.00 28.46 14.83
N PHE A 60 5.41 28.30 13.65
CA PHE A 60 5.03 29.41 12.78
C PHE A 60 3.97 30.32 13.42
N SER A 61 3.03 29.74 14.16
CA SER A 61 1.96 30.47 14.85
C SER A 61 2.40 31.05 16.20
N SER A 62 3.66 30.82 16.61
CA SER A 62 4.19 31.21 17.92
C SER A 62 3.36 30.66 19.10
N ILE A 63 2.90 29.40 18.97
CA ILE A 63 2.11 28.70 19.98
C ILE A 63 3.02 27.74 20.74
N ASP A 64 3.26 28.00 22.02
CA ASP A 64 3.91 27.03 22.92
C ASP A 64 2.84 26.15 23.58
N LEU A 65 2.41 25.11 22.86
CA LEU A 65 1.32 24.25 23.28
C LEU A 65 1.61 23.52 24.60
N ILE A 66 2.87 23.11 24.84
CA ILE A 66 3.21 22.36 26.06
C ILE A 66 3.05 23.28 27.27
N SER A 67 3.65 24.47 27.22
CA SER A 67 3.50 25.47 28.28
C SER A 67 2.03 25.84 28.50
N HIS A 68 1.25 26.00 27.43
CA HIS A 68 -0.19 26.29 27.53
C HIS A 68 -0.97 25.18 28.25
N LEU A 69 -0.68 23.91 27.96
CA LEU A 69 -1.35 22.78 28.60
C LEU A 69 -0.94 22.62 30.06
N GLU A 70 0.31 22.90 30.40
CA GLU A 70 0.85 22.78 31.77
C GLU A 70 0.50 23.96 32.67
N GLN A 71 -0.02 25.06 32.13
CA GLN A 71 -0.51 26.19 32.93
C GLN A 71 -1.55 25.75 33.96
N ARG A 72 -1.44 26.34 35.15
CA ARG A 72 -2.34 26.13 36.29
C ARG A 72 -2.84 27.48 36.82
N PRO A 73 -4.08 27.57 37.33
CA PRO A 73 -4.99 26.48 37.67
C PRO A 73 -5.67 25.81 36.47
N HIS A 74 -5.78 26.50 35.33
CA HIS A 74 -6.45 26.00 34.13
C HIS A 74 -5.51 25.89 32.94
N SER A 75 -5.59 24.77 32.23
CA SER A 75 -4.91 24.58 30.95
C SER A 75 -5.50 25.45 29.86
N GLN A 76 -4.65 25.96 28.98
CA GLN A 76 -5.05 26.63 27.75
C GLN A 76 -4.98 25.64 26.59
N TYR A 77 -6.13 25.31 26.03
CA TYR A 77 -6.26 24.42 24.86
C TYR A 77 -6.33 25.22 23.56
N LEU A 78 -6.06 24.56 22.42
CA LEU A 78 -6.20 25.18 21.11
C LEU A 78 -7.63 25.67 20.83
N THR A 79 -7.72 26.91 20.38
CA THR A 79 -8.95 27.58 19.96
C THR A 79 -9.50 26.99 18.65
N ASP A 80 -10.79 27.20 18.38
CA ASP A 80 -11.38 26.74 17.11
C ASP A 80 -10.73 27.39 15.89
N ASN A 81 -10.29 28.65 16.01
CA ASN A 81 -9.58 29.35 14.95
C ASN A 81 -8.20 28.72 14.67
N GLU A 82 -7.44 28.36 15.70
CA GLU A 82 -6.16 27.64 15.55
C GLU A 82 -6.36 26.28 14.88
N LEU A 83 -7.34 25.51 15.33
CA LEU A 83 -7.68 24.23 14.71
C LEU A 83 -8.09 24.40 13.24
N SER A 84 -8.88 25.43 12.92
CA SER A 84 -9.30 25.71 11.55
C SER A 84 -8.12 26.10 10.64
N ARG A 85 -7.19 26.91 11.14
CA ARG A 85 -5.95 27.25 10.44
C ARG A 85 -5.09 26.03 10.19
N PHE A 86 -4.92 25.16 11.19
CA PHE A 86 -4.18 23.91 11.03
C PHE A 86 -4.85 22.98 10.00
N VAL A 87 -6.18 22.80 10.05
CA VAL A 87 -6.90 21.95 9.09
C VAL A 87 -6.70 22.42 7.65
N SER A 88 -6.65 23.75 7.42
CA SER A 88 -6.30 24.31 6.11
C SER A 88 -4.87 23.92 5.69
N ASP A 89 -3.89 24.08 6.60
CA ASP A 89 -2.48 23.76 6.35
C ASP A 89 -2.23 22.26 6.16
N ALA A 90 -3.04 21.43 6.81
CA ALA A 90 -3.00 19.99 6.64
C ALA A 90 -3.30 19.56 5.19
N GLY A 91 -3.95 20.41 4.40
CA GLY A 91 -4.20 20.23 2.97
C GLY A 91 -3.01 20.56 2.06
N PHE A 92 -1.98 21.26 2.54
CA PHE A 92 -0.87 21.72 1.69
C PHE A 92 0.28 20.71 1.57
N SER A 93 0.96 20.79 0.43
CA SER A 93 2.18 20.02 0.13
C SER A 93 3.34 20.43 1.05
N LYS A 94 4.37 19.56 1.16
CA LYS A 94 5.55 19.83 1.98
C LYS A 94 6.29 21.09 1.50
N GLU A 95 6.38 21.26 0.18
CA GLU A 95 7.03 22.42 -0.44
C GLU A 95 6.28 23.72 -0.13
N THR A 96 4.95 23.70 -0.27
CA THR A 96 4.10 24.86 0.06
C THR A 96 4.24 25.26 1.53
N LEU A 97 4.20 24.27 2.44
CA LEU A 97 4.32 24.51 3.87
C LEU A 97 5.70 25.05 4.25
N ALA A 98 6.77 24.53 3.64
CA ALA A 98 8.11 25.05 3.87
C ALA A 98 8.23 26.53 3.47
N MET A 99 7.69 26.91 2.31
CA MET A 99 7.67 28.32 1.88
C MET A 99 6.82 29.19 2.81
N LYS A 100 5.61 28.72 3.15
CA LYS A 100 4.69 29.44 4.04
C LYS A 100 5.32 29.68 5.42
N TYR A 101 5.87 28.64 6.04
CA TYR A 101 6.47 28.72 7.38
C TYR A 101 7.80 29.46 7.40
N ALA A 102 8.47 29.62 6.24
CA ALA A 102 9.60 30.54 6.07
C ALA A 102 9.16 32.02 5.93
N GLY A 103 7.87 32.32 6.00
CA GLY A 103 7.34 33.68 5.89
C GLY A 103 7.20 34.21 4.47
N ILE A 104 7.36 33.34 3.45
CA ILE A 104 7.27 33.75 2.04
C ILE A 104 5.79 33.95 1.67
N ARG A 105 5.45 35.13 1.15
CA ARG A 105 4.11 35.41 0.61
C ARG A 105 3.96 34.72 -0.75
N LEU A 106 3.12 33.70 -0.78
CA LEU A 106 2.82 32.94 -1.99
C LEU A 106 1.60 33.53 -2.70
N HIS A 107 1.68 33.66 -4.03
CA HIS A 107 0.50 33.89 -4.85
C HIS A 107 -0.45 32.69 -4.75
N PRO A 108 -1.79 32.85 -4.77
CA PRO A 108 -2.75 31.75 -4.63
C PRO A 108 -2.50 30.55 -5.54
N THR A 109 -2.01 30.78 -6.76
CA THR A 109 -1.70 29.71 -7.74
C THR A 109 -0.45 28.90 -7.40
N ALA A 110 0.43 29.40 -6.53
CA ALA A 110 1.63 28.68 -6.09
C ALA A 110 1.33 27.64 -5.00
N TYR A 111 0.14 27.69 -4.39
CA TYR A 111 -0.26 26.71 -3.39
C TYR A 111 -0.50 25.34 -4.04
N LYS A 112 0.40 24.41 -3.75
CA LYS A 112 0.22 22.98 -4.07
C LYS A 112 -0.40 22.26 -2.88
N SER A 113 -1.41 21.44 -3.15
CA SER A 113 -2.14 20.67 -2.15
C SER A 113 -1.87 19.17 -2.26
N VAL A 114 -1.95 18.45 -1.14
CA VAL A 114 -1.89 16.98 -1.12
C VAL A 114 -3.25 16.39 -1.48
N GLY A 115 -3.27 15.09 -1.80
CA GLY A 115 -4.52 14.37 -2.03
C GLY A 115 -5.42 14.37 -0.78
N ARG A 116 -6.74 14.44 -0.97
CA ARG A 116 -7.72 14.52 0.14
C ARG A 116 -7.57 13.44 1.21
N ALA A 117 -7.33 12.19 0.79
CA ALA A 117 -7.11 11.09 1.72
C ALA A 117 -5.86 11.29 2.59
N HIS A 118 -4.80 11.86 2.02
CA HIS A 118 -3.59 12.20 2.76
C HIS A 118 -3.82 13.36 3.72
N ALA A 119 -4.53 14.40 3.29
CA ALA A 119 -4.91 15.52 4.17
C ALA A 119 -5.75 15.03 5.36
N GLN A 120 -6.76 14.19 5.10
CA GLN A 120 -7.58 13.60 6.16
C GLN A 120 -6.74 12.77 7.14
N GLN A 121 -5.86 11.89 6.66
CA GLN A 121 -4.96 11.10 7.52
C GLN A 121 -4.05 11.98 8.38
N ARG A 122 -3.56 13.09 7.83
CA ARG A 122 -2.76 14.07 8.58
C ARG A 122 -3.58 14.71 9.70
N ILE A 123 -4.82 15.12 9.41
CA ILE A 123 -5.73 15.73 10.40
C ILE A 123 -6.09 14.71 11.49
N GLU A 124 -6.40 13.47 11.13
CA GLU A 124 -6.73 12.39 12.08
C GLU A 124 -5.54 12.05 12.98
N ALA A 125 -4.33 11.92 12.43
CA ALA A 125 -3.13 11.68 13.22
C ALA A 125 -2.86 12.80 14.22
N VAL A 126 -3.05 14.06 13.80
CA VAL A 126 -2.88 15.22 14.69
C VAL A 126 -3.99 15.31 15.73
N ARG A 127 -5.25 15.01 15.39
CA ARG A 127 -6.36 14.92 16.36
C ARG A 127 -6.01 13.94 17.48
N ASP A 128 -5.54 12.75 17.11
CA ASP A 128 -5.27 11.68 18.08
C ASP A 128 -4.05 12.02 18.94
N TYR A 129 -3.03 12.67 18.36
CA TYR A 129 -1.88 13.17 19.10
C TYR A 129 -2.22 14.31 20.06
N LEU A 130 -3.00 15.31 19.60
CA LEU A 130 -3.48 16.40 20.47
C LEU A 130 -4.35 15.85 21.60
N GLY A 131 -5.20 14.85 21.32
CA GLY A 131 -5.97 14.16 22.34
C GLY A 131 -5.08 13.48 23.39
N PHE A 132 -3.98 12.85 22.96
CA PHE A 132 -2.97 12.31 23.88
C PHE A 132 -2.32 13.40 24.73
N LEU A 133 -1.92 14.53 24.13
CA LEU A 133 -1.33 15.65 24.89
C LEU A 133 -2.31 16.21 25.91
N TYR A 134 -3.58 16.39 25.54
CA TYR A 134 -4.60 16.92 26.44
C TYR A 134 -4.87 15.95 27.61
N ASP A 135 -4.91 14.64 27.37
CA ASP A 135 -5.03 13.63 28.43
C ASP A 135 -3.83 13.64 29.41
N LYS A 136 -2.60 13.76 28.88
CA LYS A 136 -1.38 13.67 29.69
C LYS A 136 -1.03 14.95 30.42
N LEU A 137 -1.22 16.11 29.81
CA LEU A 137 -0.75 17.40 30.31
C LEU A 137 -1.87 18.33 30.78
N GLY A 138 -3.09 18.11 30.27
CA GLY A 138 -4.24 18.93 30.60
C GLY A 138 -4.62 18.87 32.09
N ASP A 139 -5.33 19.90 32.52
CA ASP A 139 -5.90 20.01 33.86
C ASP A 139 -6.76 18.77 34.17
N HIS A 140 -6.48 18.13 35.30
CA HIS A 140 -7.11 16.89 35.72
C HIS A 140 -8.64 16.97 35.76
N SER A 141 -9.16 18.17 36.07
CA SER A 141 -10.61 18.40 36.16
C SER A 141 -11.30 18.50 34.80
N THR A 142 -10.61 18.95 33.75
CA THR A 142 -11.22 19.26 32.43
C THR A 142 -10.67 18.44 31.27
N ARG A 143 -9.56 17.71 31.44
CA ARG A 143 -8.84 17.05 30.34
C ARG A 143 -9.70 16.10 29.51
N TYR A 144 -10.62 15.35 30.13
CA TYR A 144 -11.45 14.38 29.41
C TYR A 144 -12.48 15.08 28.51
N GLU A 145 -13.11 16.13 29.03
CA GLU A 145 -14.07 16.96 28.30
C GLU A 145 -13.37 17.71 27.16
N ALA A 146 -12.17 18.23 27.42
CA ALA A 146 -11.33 18.89 26.42
C ALA A 146 -10.93 17.94 25.28
N VAL A 147 -10.63 16.67 25.58
CA VAL A 147 -10.34 15.63 24.57
C VAL A 147 -11.58 15.33 23.72
N ASP A 148 -12.75 15.19 24.33
CA ASP A 148 -14.00 14.93 23.59
C ASP A 148 -14.36 16.11 22.67
N ASP A 149 -14.29 17.33 23.21
CA ASP A 149 -14.55 18.56 22.46
C ASP A 149 -13.57 18.73 21.28
N LEU A 150 -12.27 18.48 21.49
CA LEU A 150 -11.27 18.47 20.43
C LEU A 150 -11.63 17.49 19.31
N LYS A 151 -11.95 16.23 19.67
CA LYS A 151 -12.30 15.18 18.71
C LYS A 151 -13.55 15.58 17.92
N LYS A 152 -14.57 16.09 18.60
CA LYS A 152 -15.82 16.57 17.99
C LYS A 152 -15.54 17.68 16.99
N ARG A 153 -14.83 18.75 17.40
CA ARG A 153 -14.51 19.90 16.52
C ARG A 153 -13.74 19.48 15.27
N ILE A 154 -12.69 18.66 15.41
CA ILE A 154 -11.91 18.20 14.26
C ILE A 154 -12.74 17.29 13.35
N ASN A 155 -13.53 16.36 13.91
CA ASN A 155 -14.37 15.46 13.12
C ASN A 155 -15.43 16.23 12.32
N CYS A 156 -16.06 17.25 12.89
CA CYS A 156 -16.96 18.14 12.16
C CYS A 156 -16.27 18.81 10.96
N LYS A 157 -15.03 19.29 11.13
CA LYS A 157 -14.25 19.90 10.05
C LYS A 157 -13.87 18.89 8.95
N ILE A 158 -13.51 17.65 9.33
CA ILE A 158 -13.28 16.55 8.36
C ILE A 158 -14.55 16.27 7.56
N ILE A 159 -15.70 16.19 8.23
CA ILE A 159 -16.99 15.91 7.59
C ILE A 159 -17.37 17.05 6.63
N ALA A 160 -17.24 18.30 7.06
CA ALA A 160 -17.53 19.47 6.24
C ALA A 160 -16.66 19.56 4.96
N ALA A 161 -15.43 19.02 5.00
CA ALA A 161 -14.54 18.96 3.85
C ALA A 161 -14.88 17.84 2.83
N ARG A 162 -15.82 16.93 3.16
CA ARG A 162 -16.24 15.84 2.25
C ARG A 162 -17.14 16.40 1.14
N PRO A 163 -16.99 15.93 -0.11
CA PRO A 163 -17.91 16.32 -1.18
C PRO A 163 -19.32 15.83 -0.86
N ALA A 164 -20.33 16.65 -1.14
CA ALA A 164 -21.74 16.33 -0.91
C ALA A 164 -22.21 15.07 -1.68
N TRP A 165 -21.52 14.72 -2.78
CA TRP A 165 -21.78 13.51 -3.56
C TRP A 165 -20.63 12.51 -3.40
N LYS A 166 -20.98 11.23 -3.26
CA LYS A 166 -20.01 10.13 -3.27
C LYS A 166 -19.54 9.94 -4.71
N LYS A 167 -18.25 10.20 -4.99
CA LYS A 167 -17.67 9.88 -6.31
C LYS A 167 -17.84 8.39 -6.59
N THR A 168 -18.42 8.06 -7.74
CA THR A 168 -18.56 6.69 -8.24
C THR A 168 -17.17 6.01 -8.27
N ARG A 169 -17.09 4.76 -7.78
CA ARG A 169 -15.85 3.94 -7.73
C ARG A 169 -15.26 3.60 -9.12
N THR A 170 -15.78 4.18 -10.20
CA THR A 170 -15.44 3.88 -11.60
C THR A 170 -13.96 4.10 -11.95
N HIS A 171 -13.29 5.08 -11.31
CA HIS A 171 -11.89 5.43 -11.62
C HIS A 171 -10.83 4.50 -11.00
N LYS A 172 -11.21 3.41 -10.32
CA LYS A 172 -10.28 2.50 -9.63
C LYS A 172 -10.36 1.04 -10.08
N MET A 173 -10.88 0.79 -11.28
CA MET A 173 -10.80 -0.54 -11.86
C MET A 173 -9.35 -0.84 -12.22
N LYS A 174 -8.67 -1.60 -11.37
CA LYS A 174 -7.29 -2.02 -11.54
C LYS A 174 -7.27 -3.50 -11.90
N GLY A 175 -6.29 -3.91 -12.69
CA GLY A 175 -6.14 -5.27 -13.22
C GLY A 175 -5.89 -5.23 -14.72
N LEU A 176 -5.42 -6.33 -15.29
CA LEU A 176 -5.01 -6.40 -16.69
C LEU A 176 -6.16 -6.94 -17.54
N THR A 177 -6.27 -6.49 -18.78
CA THR A 177 -7.03 -7.22 -19.80
C THR A 177 -6.31 -8.53 -20.15
N GLY A 178 -7.03 -9.49 -20.74
CA GLY A 178 -6.41 -10.74 -21.19
C GLY A 178 -5.24 -10.50 -22.16
N GLN A 179 -5.39 -9.55 -23.09
CA GLN A 179 -4.35 -9.17 -24.05
C GLN A 179 -3.13 -8.55 -23.37
N GLU A 180 -3.32 -7.62 -22.42
CA GLU A 180 -2.22 -7.02 -21.66
C GLU A 180 -1.47 -8.05 -20.81
N ARG A 181 -2.19 -9.02 -20.22
CA ARG A 181 -1.59 -10.12 -19.45
C ARG A 181 -0.71 -11.00 -20.33
N THR A 182 -1.25 -11.46 -21.46
CA THR A 182 -0.49 -12.27 -22.43
C THR A 182 0.74 -11.52 -22.92
N ARG A 183 0.59 -10.26 -23.32
CA ARG A 183 1.69 -9.43 -23.78
C ARG A 183 2.77 -9.24 -22.71
N LEU A 184 2.37 -9.03 -21.45
CA LEU A 184 3.30 -8.89 -20.33
C LEU A 184 4.11 -10.17 -20.09
N LEU A 185 3.45 -11.34 -20.14
CA LEU A 185 4.10 -12.65 -20.02
C LEU A 185 5.09 -12.91 -21.17
N GLU A 186 4.70 -12.60 -22.41
CA GLU A 186 5.54 -12.77 -23.60
C GLU A 186 6.81 -11.91 -23.55
N ILE A 187 6.69 -10.62 -23.23
CA ILE A 187 7.84 -9.71 -23.18
C ILE A 187 8.80 -10.09 -22.05
N MET A 188 8.25 -10.45 -20.88
CA MET A 188 9.06 -10.75 -19.69
C MET A 188 9.59 -12.18 -19.67
N HIS A 189 9.14 -13.06 -20.57
CA HIS A 189 9.66 -14.42 -20.68
C HIS A 189 11.20 -14.38 -20.87
N PRO A 190 11.97 -15.25 -20.18
CA PRO A 190 13.43 -15.16 -20.22
C PRO A 190 14.05 -15.37 -21.61
N ASP A 191 13.39 -16.17 -22.43
CA ASP A 191 13.85 -16.50 -23.78
C ASP A 191 13.29 -15.55 -24.86
N SER A 192 12.49 -14.54 -24.46
CA SER A 192 11.92 -13.57 -25.38
C SER A 192 12.98 -12.65 -25.98
N ALA A 193 12.91 -12.45 -27.30
CA ALA A 193 13.77 -11.51 -28.01
C ALA A 193 13.46 -10.05 -27.66
N GLU A 194 12.23 -9.76 -27.25
CA GLU A 194 11.77 -8.43 -26.86
C GLU A 194 12.11 -8.08 -25.40
N ASN A 195 12.66 -9.03 -24.64
CA ASN A 195 12.98 -8.83 -23.24
C ASN A 195 14.07 -7.74 -23.10
N PRO A 196 13.79 -6.59 -22.43
CA PRO A 196 14.67 -5.43 -22.46
C PRO A 196 15.92 -5.58 -21.58
N PHE A 197 16.05 -6.70 -20.86
CA PHE A 197 17.19 -6.98 -20.00
C PHE A 197 18.17 -7.90 -20.73
N SER A 198 19.43 -7.50 -20.84
CA SER A 198 20.43 -8.28 -21.60
C SER A 198 21.06 -9.44 -20.81
N ASP A 199 21.06 -9.39 -19.48
CA ASP A 199 21.67 -10.43 -18.64
C ASP A 199 20.65 -11.53 -18.31
N GLU A 200 20.97 -12.79 -18.61
CA GLU A 200 20.10 -13.95 -18.36
C GLU A 200 19.66 -14.07 -16.89
N ALA A 201 20.57 -13.83 -15.93
CA ALA A 201 20.23 -13.90 -14.51
C ALA A 201 19.18 -12.84 -14.12
N ILE A 202 19.25 -11.67 -14.76
CA ILE A 202 18.25 -10.62 -14.59
C ILE A 202 16.92 -11.02 -15.21
N ARG A 203 16.92 -11.62 -16.40
CA ARG A 203 15.70 -12.09 -17.07
C ARG A 203 14.96 -13.11 -16.20
N TRP A 204 15.63 -14.16 -15.76
CA TRP A 204 15.05 -15.19 -14.89
C TRP A 204 14.55 -14.61 -13.56
N ARG A 205 15.34 -13.78 -12.88
CA ARG A 205 14.90 -13.09 -11.65
C ARG A 205 13.64 -12.25 -11.87
N ASN A 206 13.59 -11.48 -12.96
CA ASN A 206 12.46 -10.60 -13.25
C ASN A 206 11.21 -11.38 -13.65
N TYR A 207 11.38 -12.51 -14.33
CA TYR A 207 10.28 -13.42 -14.63
C TYR A 207 9.68 -14.03 -13.36
N ILE A 208 10.51 -14.45 -12.40
CA ILE A 208 10.03 -14.87 -11.07
C ILE A 208 9.24 -13.76 -10.37
N ILE A 209 9.72 -12.51 -10.40
CA ILE A 209 9.00 -11.36 -9.83
C ILE A 209 7.62 -11.20 -10.46
N LEU A 210 7.51 -11.40 -11.79
CA LEU A 210 6.23 -11.34 -12.49
C LEU A 210 5.29 -12.45 -12.01
N LEU A 211 5.74 -13.70 -12.00
CA LEU A 211 4.94 -14.86 -11.62
C LEU A 211 4.50 -14.80 -10.14
N LEU A 212 5.39 -14.39 -9.23
CA LEU A 212 5.00 -14.13 -7.83
C LEU A 212 3.90 -13.06 -7.71
N GLY A 213 3.83 -12.14 -8.67
CA GLY A 213 2.81 -11.10 -8.72
C GLY A 213 1.50 -11.54 -9.38
N LEU A 214 1.57 -12.26 -10.50
CA LEU A 214 0.41 -12.68 -11.29
C LEU A 214 -0.23 -13.96 -10.76
N ASP A 215 0.57 -14.97 -10.43
CA ASP A 215 0.07 -16.30 -10.05
C ASP A 215 -0.31 -16.31 -8.56
N MET A 216 0.54 -15.72 -7.72
CA MET A 216 0.40 -15.76 -6.27
C MET A 216 -0.13 -14.46 -5.66
N GLY A 217 -0.22 -13.38 -6.46
CA GLY A 217 -0.73 -12.10 -5.99
C GLY A 217 0.09 -11.45 -4.88
N LEU A 218 1.38 -11.77 -4.74
CA LEU A 218 2.19 -11.27 -3.64
C LEU A 218 2.38 -9.75 -3.73
N ARG A 219 2.46 -9.08 -2.59
CA ARG A 219 2.93 -7.70 -2.49
C ARG A 219 4.44 -7.68 -2.74
N ARG A 220 4.94 -6.61 -3.35
CA ARG A 220 6.39 -6.38 -3.56
C ARG A 220 7.26 -6.61 -2.32
N SER A 221 6.76 -6.27 -1.12
CA SER A 221 7.51 -6.51 0.11
C SER A 221 7.58 -8.00 0.48
N GLU A 222 6.50 -8.75 0.27
CA GLU A 222 6.47 -10.20 0.49
C GLU A 222 7.46 -10.89 -0.46
N MET A 223 7.43 -10.53 -1.75
CA MET A 223 8.36 -11.06 -2.77
C MET A 223 9.84 -10.90 -2.36
N LEU A 224 10.16 -9.77 -1.72
CA LEU A 224 11.51 -9.40 -1.32
C LEU A 224 11.96 -10.01 0.01
N LEU A 225 11.04 -10.62 0.76
CA LEU A 225 11.30 -11.28 2.04
C LEU A 225 11.40 -12.80 1.91
N ILE A 226 10.97 -13.39 0.78
CA ILE A 226 11.11 -14.83 0.50
C ILE A 226 12.56 -15.27 0.68
N LYS A 227 12.77 -16.26 1.55
CA LYS A 227 14.04 -16.94 1.80
C LYS A 227 14.09 -18.26 1.03
N ILE A 228 15.29 -18.78 0.79
CA ILE A 228 15.45 -20.12 0.20
C ILE A 228 14.82 -21.20 1.09
N SER A 229 14.90 -21.03 2.41
CA SER A 229 14.28 -21.92 3.40
C SER A 229 12.75 -21.94 3.37
N ASP A 230 12.12 -20.94 2.75
CA ASP A 230 10.66 -20.83 2.68
C ASP A 230 10.07 -21.67 1.54
N ILE A 231 10.92 -22.24 0.68
CA ILE A 231 10.51 -23.03 -0.49
C ILE A 231 10.52 -24.51 -0.11
N HIS A 232 9.35 -25.13 -0.08
CA HIS A 232 9.16 -26.55 0.19
C HIS A 232 9.15 -27.33 -1.13
N TRP A 233 10.34 -27.72 -1.61
CA TRP A 233 10.53 -28.31 -2.94
C TRP A 233 9.69 -29.57 -3.18
N HIS A 234 9.56 -30.45 -2.19
CA HIS A 234 8.84 -31.72 -2.35
C HIS A 234 7.33 -31.53 -2.52
N SER A 235 6.73 -30.58 -1.80
CA SER A 235 5.30 -30.29 -1.87
C SER A 235 4.95 -29.15 -2.84
N ARG A 236 5.96 -28.57 -3.51
CA ARG A 236 5.83 -27.36 -4.35
C ARG A 236 5.10 -26.21 -3.63
N GLN A 237 5.35 -26.07 -2.34
CA GLN A 237 4.74 -25.00 -1.53
C GLN A 237 5.75 -23.89 -1.25
N LEU A 238 5.25 -22.66 -1.15
CA LEU A 238 5.99 -21.48 -0.74
C LEU A 238 5.37 -20.94 0.54
N ALA A 239 6.19 -20.81 1.58
CA ALA A 239 5.85 -20.10 2.80
C ALA A 239 5.97 -18.59 2.57
N VAL A 240 4.88 -17.86 2.75
CA VAL A 240 4.87 -16.40 2.73
C VAL A 240 4.79 -15.95 4.17
N VAL A 241 5.94 -15.73 4.79
CA VAL A 241 6.11 -15.44 6.22
C VAL A 241 6.86 -14.13 6.43
N ASN A 242 6.69 -13.53 7.62
CA ASN A 242 7.48 -12.38 8.02
C ASN A 242 8.90 -12.80 8.44
N LEU A 243 9.78 -11.81 8.61
CA LEU A 243 11.10 -12.02 9.20
C LEU A 243 10.98 -12.06 10.73
N GLU A 244 11.45 -13.14 11.34
CA GLU A 244 11.53 -13.25 12.81
C GLU A 244 12.60 -12.33 13.38
N ASP A 245 13.75 -12.21 12.70
CA ASP A 245 14.87 -11.36 13.09
C ASP A 245 15.16 -10.31 12.01
N GLU A 246 14.84 -9.04 12.29
CA GLU A 246 15.08 -7.89 11.41
C GLU A 246 16.58 -7.65 11.12
N SER A 247 17.50 -8.16 11.94
CA SER A 247 18.95 -8.00 11.76
C SER A 247 19.48 -8.75 10.55
N LEU A 248 18.76 -9.79 10.10
CA LEU A 248 19.10 -10.58 8.90
C LEU A 248 18.95 -9.78 7.59
N ASP A 249 18.21 -8.66 7.61
CA ASP A 249 18.04 -7.82 6.43
C ASP A 249 19.06 -6.66 6.41
N PRO A 250 20.12 -6.73 5.58
CA PRO A 250 21.13 -5.67 5.51
C PRO A 250 20.66 -4.44 4.72
N ARG A 251 19.43 -4.43 4.19
CA ARG A 251 18.92 -3.30 3.40
C ARG A 251 18.66 -2.10 4.31
N THR A 252 19.14 -0.93 3.88
CA THR A 252 18.84 0.36 4.53
C THR A 252 17.34 0.63 4.57
N MET A 253 16.63 0.29 3.48
CA MET A 253 15.18 0.31 3.43
C MET A 253 14.67 -1.12 3.39
N ALA A 254 14.49 -1.72 4.57
CA ALA A 254 13.94 -3.07 4.70
C ALA A 254 12.48 -3.11 4.24
N PRO A 255 12.05 -4.11 3.45
CA PRO A 255 10.65 -4.35 3.17
C PRO A 255 9.88 -4.69 4.45
N GLN A 256 8.62 -4.27 4.48
CA GLN A 256 7.74 -4.49 5.63
C GLN A 256 6.60 -5.41 5.22
N PHE A 257 6.42 -6.48 5.99
CA PHE A 257 5.32 -7.43 5.85
C PHE A 257 4.02 -6.80 6.38
N LYS A 258 2.91 -6.99 5.66
CA LYS A 258 1.63 -6.29 5.95
C LYS A 258 0.40 -7.21 5.91
N THR A 259 0.62 -8.46 5.58
CA THR A 259 -0.38 -9.48 5.29
C THR A 259 -0.24 -10.57 6.33
N ASN A 260 -1.24 -11.45 6.42
CA ASN A 260 -1.13 -12.65 7.22
C ASN A 260 -0.23 -13.67 6.53
N GLU A 261 0.50 -14.42 7.36
CA GLU A 261 1.32 -15.53 6.90
C GLU A 261 0.47 -16.64 6.33
N ARG A 262 1.01 -17.35 5.33
CA ARG A 262 0.29 -18.42 4.62
C ARG A 262 1.23 -19.32 3.84
N MET A 263 0.77 -20.53 3.58
CA MET A 263 1.40 -21.47 2.65
C MET A 263 0.61 -21.49 1.35
N LEU A 264 1.29 -21.29 0.23
CA LEU A 264 0.68 -21.31 -1.10
C LEU A 264 1.35 -22.38 -1.96
N VAL A 265 0.56 -23.04 -2.83
CA VAL A 265 1.08 -23.98 -3.83
C VAL A 265 1.59 -23.16 -5.02
N MET A 266 2.80 -23.45 -5.49
CA MET A 266 3.39 -22.81 -6.67
C MET A 266 2.85 -23.44 -7.95
N THR A 267 2.67 -22.62 -8.98
CA THR A 267 2.48 -23.07 -10.36
C THR A 267 3.76 -23.75 -10.87
N ASP A 268 3.61 -24.60 -11.88
CA ASP A 268 4.74 -25.32 -12.48
C ASP A 268 5.77 -24.33 -13.07
N ASP A 269 5.31 -23.31 -13.79
CA ASP A 269 6.16 -22.27 -14.36
C ASP A 269 6.97 -21.51 -13.29
N LEU A 270 6.33 -21.17 -12.17
CA LEU A 270 7.01 -20.49 -11.06
C LEU A 270 8.04 -21.42 -10.40
N TYR A 271 7.67 -22.67 -10.15
CA TYR A 271 8.55 -23.67 -9.57
C TYR A 271 9.81 -23.89 -10.44
N ASP A 272 9.63 -24.07 -11.74
CA ASP A 272 10.72 -24.29 -12.70
C ASP A 272 11.61 -23.05 -12.83
N ALA A 273 11.00 -21.86 -12.89
CA ALA A 273 11.73 -20.60 -12.93
C ALA A 273 12.60 -20.39 -11.68
N ILE A 274 12.04 -20.63 -10.48
CA ILE A 274 12.77 -20.53 -9.22
C ILE A 274 13.90 -21.57 -9.18
N THR A 275 13.62 -22.83 -9.54
CA THR A 275 14.62 -23.92 -9.55
C THR A 275 15.80 -23.58 -10.45
N LYS A 276 15.53 -23.15 -11.69
CA LYS A 276 16.58 -22.76 -12.65
C LYS A 276 17.37 -21.55 -12.17
N TYR A 277 16.69 -20.56 -11.59
CA TYR A 277 17.32 -19.37 -11.08
C TYR A 277 18.21 -19.62 -9.87
N GLU A 278 17.73 -20.38 -8.89
CA GLU A 278 18.44 -20.71 -7.66
C GLU A 278 19.73 -21.48 -7.98
N SER A 279 19.62 -22.54 -8.80
CA SER A 279 20.72 -23.43 -9.13
C SER A 279 21.78 -22.79 -10.04
N LYS A 280 21.37 -22.02 -11.07
CA LYS A 280 22.28 -21.52 -12.10
C LYS A 280 22.74 -20.07 -11.89
N TYR A 281 21.87 -19.20 -11.35
CA TYR A 281 22.08 -17.76 -11.39
C TYR A 281 22.25 -17.10 -10.03
N ARG A 282 21.53 -17.52 -8.98
CA ARG A 282 21.54 -16.84 -7.66
C ARG A 282 22.94 -16.76 -7.05
N TYR A 283 23.70 -17.85 -7.10
CA TYR A 283 25.06 -17.94 -6.50
C TYR A 283 26.18 -17.66 -7.50
N ARG A 284 25.88 -17.03 -8.64
CA ARG A 284 26.88 -16.67 -9.66
C ARG A 284 28.10 -16.02 -8.99
N LYS A 285 29.29 -16.58 -9.23
CA LYS A 285 30.53 -16.09 -8.61
C LYS A 285 30.92 -14.76 -9.25
N PRO A 286 31.12 -13.69 -8.47
CA PRO A 286 31.73 -12.47 -8.98
C PRO A 286 33.20 -12.72 -9.31
N ARG A 287 33.81 -11.80 -10.08
CA ARG A 287 35.23 -11.88 -10.49
C ARG A 287 36.22 -11.98 -9.32
N SER A 288 35.85 -11.57 -8.11
CA SER A 288 36.68 -11.68 -6.91
C SER A 288 35.86 -12.18 -5.71
N GLY A 289 36.20 -13.35 -5.18
CA GLY A 289 35.69 -13.88 -3.91
C GLY A 289 34.37 -14.66 -4.01
N ARG A 290 33.75 -14.92 -2.84
CA ARG A 290 32.47 -15.62 -2.72
C ARG A 290 31.31 -14.67 -3.03
N SER A 291 30.27 -15.19 -3.70
CA SER A 291 29.05 -14.42 -3.96
C SER A 291 28.44 -13.92 -2.64
N ARG A 292 28.05 -12.64 -2.62
CA ARG A 292 27.36 -12.02 -1.47
C ARG A 292 26.03 -12.71 -1.15
N ALA A 293 25.47 -13.47 -2.11
CA ALA A 293 24.22 -14.21 -1.95
C ALA A 293 24.33 -15.32 -0.90
N ASN A 294 25.56 -15.74 -0.55
CA ASN A 294 25.82 -16.70 0.52
C ASN A 294 25.76 -16.07 1.93
N ARG A 295 25.65 -14.74 2.03
CA ARG A 295 25.66 -14.02 3.32
C ARG A 295 24.26 -13.68 3.83
N HIS A 296 23.22 -14.06 3.10
CA HIS A 296 21.83 -13.80 3.47
C HIS A 296 20.89 -14.84 2.87
N PRO A 297 19.68 -15.03 3.44
CA PRO A 297 18.78 -16.12 3.02
C PRO A 297 17.86 -15.76 1.85
N PHE A 298 17.71 -14.48 1.49
CA PHE A 298 16.72 -14.03 0.49
C PHE A 298 16.90 -14.63 -0.91
N LEU A 299 15.80 -15.01 -1.56
CA LEU A 299 15.76 -15.59 -2.91
C LEU A 299 16.24 -14.60 -3.98
N LEU A 300 15.65 -13.40 -4.02
CA LEU A 300 15.90 -12.40 -5.06
C LEU A 300 17.16 -11.57 -4.76
N VAL A 301 18.14 -11.61 -5.68
CA VAL A 301 19.42 -10.90 -5.53
C VAL A 301 19.69 -9.92 -6.67
N ALA A 302 20.52 -8.93 -6.40
CA ALA A 302 21.03 -8.02 -7.42
C ALA A 302 22.12 -8.73 -8.26
N HIS A 303 22.11 -8.49 -9.58
CA HIS A 303 23.07 -9.06 -10.56
C HIS A 303 23.90 -7.97 -11.28
N LYS A 304 23.86 -6.73 -10.77
CA LYS A 304 24.60 -5.58 -11.31
C LYS A 304 25.30 -4.86 -10.17
N ARG A 305 24.79 -3.68 -9.79
CA ARG A 305 25.28 -2.95 -8.62
C ARG A 305 24.93 -3.74 -7.36
N ASN A 306 25.91 -3.92 -6.47
CA ASN A 306 25.81 -4.77 -5.28
C ASN A 306 25.52 -6.25 -5.61
N ASP A 307 26.21 -6.79 -6.61
CA ASP A 307 26.07 -8.18 -7.06
C ASP A 307 26.04 -9.19 -5.90
N GLY A 308 25.05 -10.08 -5.93
CA GLY A 308 24.73 -11.04 -4.88
C GLY A 308 24.11 -10.44 -3.60
N GLY A 309 23.88 -9.13 -3.49
CA GLY A 309 23.16 -8.55 -2.36
C GLY A 309 21.63 -8.69 -2.48
N PRO A 310 20.86 -8.54 -1.38
CA PRO A 310 19.40 -8.63 -1.42
C PRO A 310 18.80 -7.57 -2.35
N LEU A 311 17.81 -7.96 -3.16
CA LEU A 311 17.15 -7.04 -4.07
C LEU A 311 16.39 -5.94 -3.29
N THR A 312 16.41 -4.71 -3.81
CA THR A 312 15.75 -3.56 -3.17
C THR A 312 14.35 -3.31 -3.73
N ILE A 313 13.49 -2.63 -2.97
CA ILE A 313 12.15 -2.20 -3.42
C ILE A 313 12.24 -1.40 -4.72
N LYS A 314 13.18 -0.45 -4.81
CA LYS A 314 13.37 0.36 -6.02
C LYS A 314 13.75 -0.49 -7.23
N ALA A 315 14.53 -1.56 -7.03
CA ALA A 315 14.89 -2.44 -8.13
C ALA A 315 13.68 -3.21 -8.66
N VAL A 316 12.77 -3.69 -7.79
CA VAL A 316 11.51 -4.32 -8.19
C VAL A 316 10.62 -3.35 -8.96
N ASP A 317 10.42 -2.13 -8.44
CA ASP A 317 9.63 -1.10 -9.13
C ASP A 317 10.25 -0.71 -10.50
N GLY A 318 11.58 -0.78 -10.60
CA GLY A 318 12.33 -0.54 -11.83
C GLY A 318 12.09 -1.57 -12.93
N VAL A 319 11.74 -2.82 -12.58
CA VAL A 319 11.47 -3.89 -13.56
C VAL A 319 10.32 -3.49 -14.48
N LEU A 320 9.15 -3.22 -13.90
CA LEU A 320 7.96 -2.84 -14.68
C LEU A 320 8.12 -1.46 -15.32
N SER A 321 8.92 -0.56 -14.74
CA SER A 321 9.20 0.74 -15.36
C SER A 321 9.91 0.58 -16.70
N ARG A 322 10.88 -0.34 -16.80
CA ARG A 322 11.57 -0.62 -18.07
C ARG A 322 10.67 -1.29 -19.10
N ILE A 323 9.75 -2.16 -18.67
CA ILE A 323 8.78 -2.80 -19.57
C ILE A 323 7.83 -1.78 -20.18
N ARG A 324 7.40 -0.78 -19.39
CA ARG A 324 6.52 0.30 -19.87
C ARG A 324 7.13 1.21 -20.92
N GLU A 325 8.46 1.27 -21.00
CA GLU A 325 9.16 2.04 -22.04
C GLU A 325 9.11 1.34 -23.40
N ILE A 326 9.02 0.01 -23.44
CA ILE A 326 8.98 -0.78 -24.68
C ILE A 326 7.54 -1.17 -25.09
N ALA A 327 6.61 -1.23 -24.13
CA ALA A 327 5.21 -1.55 -24.35
C ALA A 327 4.33 -0.43 -23.75
N PRO A 328 4.08 0.67 -24.50
CA PRO A 328 3.31 1.82 -24.02
C PRO A 328 1.88 1.46 -23.58
N GLU A 329 1.28 0.42 -24.16
CA GLU A 329 -0.03 -0.11 -23.76
C GLU A 329 -0.04 -0.58 -22.28
N LEU A 330 1.12 -0.97 -21.74
CA LEU A 330 1.29 -1.38 -20.35
C LEU A 330 1.63 -0.21 -19.40
N ALA A 331 1.56 1.05 -19.83
CA ALA A 331 2.02 2.22 -19.05
C ALA A 331 1.41 2.33 -17.63
N HIS A 332 0.20 1.81 -17.44
CA HIS A 332 -0.54 1.82 -16.18
C HIS A 332 -0.19 0.63 -15.25
N VAL A 333 0.62 -0.32 -15.72
CA VAL A 333 0.97 -1.54 -14.99
C VAL A 333 2.03 -1.25 -13.93
N HIS A 334 1.70 -1.61 -12.71
CA HIS A 334 2.59 -1.55 -11.55
C HIS A 334 2.52 -2.87 -10.77
N THR A 335 3.41 -3.06 -9.81
CA THR A 335 3.43 -4.26 -8.95
C THR A 335 2.08 -4.51 -8.27
N HIS A 336 1.37 -3.43 -7.92
CA HIS A 336 0.04 -3.54 -7.34
C HIS A 336 -1.04 -3.94 -8.34
N THR A 337 -0.87 -3.61 -9.61
CA THR A 337 -1.78 -4.03 -10.69
C THR A 337 -1.75 -5.54 -10.85
N LEU A 338 -0.56 -6.17 -10.72
CA LEU A 338 -0.42 -7.63 -10.79
C LEU A 338 -1.27 -8.33 -9.73
N ARG A 339 -1.27 -7.83 -8.50
CA ARG A 339 -2.12 -8.39 -7.43
C ARG A 339 -3.62 -8.20 -7.70
N HIS A 340 -4.04 -7.06 -8.26
CA HIS A 340 -5.44 -6.89 -8.67
C HIS A 340 -5.82 -7.90 -9.76
N ASP A 341 -4.90 -8.14 -10.70
CA ASP A 341 -5.09 -9.13 -11.75
C ASP A 341 -5.17 -10.55 -11.20
N ALA A 342 -4.30 -10.92 -10.24
CA ALA A 342 -4.33 -12.20 -9.55
C ALA A 342 -5.67 -12.46 -8.82
N VAL A 343 -6.25 -11.42 -8.19
CA VAL A 343 -7.59 -11.54 -7.57
C VAL A 343 -8.66 -11.76 -8.65
N TYR A 344 -8.57 -11.03 -9.76
CA TYR A 344 -9.49 -11.17 -10.88
C TYR A 344 -9.40 -12.59 -11.48
N THR A 345 -8.21 -13.11 -11.76
CA THR A 345 -8.01 -14.44 -12.35
C THR A 345 -8.44 -15.55 -11.41
N MET A 346 -8.24 -15.39 -10.10
CA MET A 346 -8.73 -16.34 -9.11
C MET A 346 -10.28 -16.38 -9.07
N LEU A 347 -10.93 -15.22 -9.13
CA LEU A 347 -12.40 -15.17 -9.23
C LEU A 347 -12.90 -15.77 -10.55
N GLU A 348 -12.15 -15.57 -11.62
CA GLU A 348 -12.46 -16.14 -12.93
C GLU A 348 -12.32 -17.67 -12.94
N SER A 349 -11.29 -18.24 -12.31
CA SER A 349 -11.10 -19.69 -12.23
C SER A 349 -12.18 -20.37 -11.38
N MET A 350 -12.73 -19.67 -10.39
CA MET A 350 -13.83 -20.19 -9.55
C MET A 350 -15.22 -19.96 -10.16
N ARG A 351 -15.34 -19.33 -11.34
CA ARG A 351 -16.63 -18.83 -11.87
C ARG A 351 -17.70 -19.93 -12.00
N GLU A 352 -17.31 -21.11 -12.48
CA GLU A 352 -18.24 -22.23 -12.68
C GLU A 352 -18.74 -22.80 -11.35
N GLU A 353 -17.84 -23.02 -10.39
CA GLU A 353 -18.19 -23.48 -9.03
C GLU A 353 -19.12 -22.49 -8.32
N LEU A 354 -18.81 -21.19 -8.42
CA LEU A 354 -19.59 -20.12 -7.81
C LEU A 354 -20.99 -19.96 -8.42
N ALA A 355 -21.22 -20.44 -9.65
CA ALA A 355 -22.51 -20.36 -10.31
C ALA A 355 -23.53 -21.39 -9.79
N VAL A 356 -23.05 -22.47 -9.17
CA VAL A 356 -23.91 -23.55 -8.63
C VAL A 356 -24.35 -23.26 -7.19
N LEU A 357 -23.66 -22.35 -6.50
CA LEU A 357 -23.91 -22.04 -5.10
C LEU A 357 -25.05 -21.04 -4.89
N THR A 358 -25.62 -21.09 -3.68
CA THR A 358 -26.53 -20.03 -3.22
C THR A 358 -25.78 -18.69 -3.11
N PRO A 359 -26.46 -17.53 -3.19
CA PRO A 359 -25.80 -16.23 -3.06
C PRO A 359 -24.99 -16.06 -1.77
N GLU A 360 -25.46 -16.65 -0.67
CA GLU A 360 -24.82 -16.60 0.65
C GLU A 360 -23.55 -17.46 0.70
N ASP A 361 -23.64 -18.70 0.22
CA ASP A 361 -22.49 -19.62 0.14
C ASP A 361 -21.43 -19.09 -0.81
N ARG A 362 -21.86 -18.53 -1.96
CA ARG A 362 -20.97 -17.91 -2.95
C ARG A 362 -20.15 -16.78 -2.33
N THR A 363 -20.81 -15.88 -1.60
CA THR A 363 -20.15 -14.74 -0.94
C THR A 363 -19.17 -15.23 0.12
N THR A 364 -19.57 -16.23 0.90
CA THR A 364 -18.74 -16.83 1.94
C THR A 364 -17.50 -17.51 1.37
N GLN A 365 -17.65 -18.31 0.31
CA GLN A 365 -16.53 -19.00 -0.34
C GLN A 365 -15.55 -17.99 -0.95
N VAL A 366 -16.05 -16.99 -1.69
CA VAL A 366 -15.20 -15.90 -2.24
C VAL A 366 -14.43 -15.20 -1.13
N GLN A 367 -15.11 -14.80 -0.05
CA GLN A 367 -14.48 -14.09 1.06
C GLN A 367 -13.39 -14.94 1.71
N LYS A 368 -13.67 -16.20 2.03
CA LYS A 368 -12.71 -17.11 2.68
C LYS A 368 -11.51 -17.41 1.80
N THR A 369 -11.75 -17.79 0.54
CA THR A 369 -10.68 -18.14 -0.41
C THR A 369 -9.76 -16.96 -0.67
N LEU A 370 -10.31 -15.79 -0.98
CA LEU A 370 -9.49 -14.62 -1.24
C LEU A 370 -8.78 -14.12 0.04
N THR A 371 -9.44 -14.15 1.19
CA THR A 371 -8.80 -13.75 2.46
C THR A 371 -7.59 -14.61 2.77
N TRP A 372 -7.70 -15.93 2.61
CA TRP A 372 -6.60 -16.87 2.80
C TRP A 372 -5.49 -16.65 1.77
N MET A 373 -5.81 -16.73 0.48
CA MET A 373 -4.82 -16.68 -0.61
C MET A 373 -4.01 -15.38 -0.61
N PHE A 374 -4.66 -14.27 -0.29
CA PHE A 374 -4.05 -12.94 -0.35
C PHE A 374 -3.57 -12.44 1.03
N GLY A 375 -3.76 -13.22 2.10
CA GLY A 375 -3.32 -12.89 3.45
C GLY A 375 -3.98 -11.63 4.00
N TRP A 376 -5.28 -11.46 3.75
CA TRP A 376 -6.05 -10.36 4.36
C TRP A 376 -6.56 -10.75 5.76
N SER A 377 -6.90 -9.76 6.59
CA SER A 377 -7.60 -10.02 7.85
C SER A 377 -9.04 -10.48 7.56
N PRO A 378 -9.64 -11.34 8.41
CA PRO A 378 -11.01 -11.80 8.23
C PRO A 378 -12.04 -10.67 8.06
N ASP A 379 -11.86 -9.57 8.79
CA ASP A 379 -12.76 -8.41 8.80
C ASP A 379 -12.41 -7.36 7.72
N SER A 380 -11.65 -7.73 6.69
CA SER A 380 -11.19 -6.79 5.67
C SER A 380 -12.17 -6.63 4.52
N ASP A 381 -12.44 -5.39 4.11
CA ASP A 381 -13.17 -5.06 2.86
C ASP A 381 -12.32 -5.29 1.58
N MET A 382 -11.10 -5.80 1.72
CA MET A 382 -10.15 -5.90 0.61
C MET A 382 -10.55 -6.87 -0.51
N PRO A 383 -11.16 -8.03 -0.25
CA PRO A 383 -11.75 -8.89 -1.30
C PRO A 383 -12.68 -8.12 -2.23
N ASP A 384 -13.62 -7.34 -1.67
CA ASP A 384 -14.55 -6.55 -2.46
C ASP A 384 -13.86 -5.45 -3.27
N LEU A 385 -12.88 -4.76 -2.65
CA LEU A 385 -12.16 -3.68 -3.30
C LEU A 385 -11.28 -4.16 -4.46
N TYR A 386 -10.67 -5.33 -4.35
CA TYR A 386 -9.81 -5.89 -5.40
C TYR A 386 -10.62 -6.64 -6.46
N GLY A 387 -11.69 -7.33 -6.06
CA GLY A 387 -12.63 -8.00 -6.95
C GLY A 387 -13.58 -7.06 -7.69
N ALA A 388 -13.53 -5.75 -7.43
CA ALA A 388 -14.42 -4.76 -8.05
C ALA A 388 -14.42 -4.80 -9.59
N LYS A 389 -13.29 -5.16 -10.22
CA LYS A 389 -13.22 -5.32 -11.68
C LYS A 389 -14.13 -6.46 -12.15
N PHE A 390 -13.96 -7.65 -11.56
CA PHE A 390 -14.75 -8.84 -11.88
C PHE A 390 -16.24 -8.59 -11.71
N TRP A 391 -16.65 -8.04 -10.57
CA TRP A 391 -18.08 -7.79 -10.29
C TRP A 391 -18.72 -6.77 -11.23
N LYS A 392 -17.96 -5.78 -11.70
CA LYS A 392 -18.48 -4.87 -12.72
C LYS A 392 -18.66 -5.58 -14.05
N GLU A 393 -17.71 -6.41 -14.48
CA GLU A 393 -17.86 -7.17 -15.73
C GLU A 393 -19.05 -8.13 -15.67
N GLU A 394 -19.31 -8.75 -14.51
CA GLU A 394 -20.52 -9.54 -14.28
C GLU A 394 -21.80 -8.68 -14.34
N ALA A 395 -21.76 -7.46 -13.80
CA ALA A 395 -22.87 -6.52 -13.92
C ALA A 395 -23.12 -6.09 -15.38
N ASP A 396 -22.05 -5.81 -16.13
CA ASP A 396 -22.10 -5.44 -17.55
C ASP A 396 -22.70 -6.58 -18.40
N LYS A 397 -22.29 -7.84 -18.15
CA LYS A 397 -22.90 -9.04 -18.77
C LYS A 397 -24.38 -9.18 -18.43
N ALA A 398 -24.76 -8.97 -17.17
CA ALA A 398 -26.15 -9.04 -16.74
C ALA A 398 -27.03 -7.98 -17.42
N ILE A 399 -26.48 -6.76 -17.61
CA ILE A 399 -27.14 -5.69 -18.35
C ILE A 399 -27.32 -6.07 -19.83
N GLN A 400 -26.30 -6.65 -20.48
CA GLN A 400 -26.40 -7.10 -21.87
C GLN A 400 -27.47 -8.19 -22.04
N LYS A 401 -27.46 -9.22 -21.19
CA LYS A 401 -28.49 -10.29 -21.19
C LYS A 401 -29.90 -9.73 -20.95
N ARG A 402 -30.03 -8.74 -20.07
CA ARG A 402 -31.30 -8.02 -19.85
C ARG A 402 -31.72 -7.26 -21.12
N ALA A 403 -30.80 -6.58 -21.79
CA ALA A 403 -31.08 -5.82 -23.01
C ALA A 403 -31.56 -6.73 -24.16
N GLU A 404 -30.96 -7.92 -24.34
CA GLU A 404 -31.40 -8.92 -25.31
C GLU A 404 -32.84 -9.39 -25.06
N ARG A 405 -33.18 -9.67 -23.79
CA ARG A 405 -34.56 -10.02 -23.39
C ARG A 405 -35.54 -8.90 -23.73
N PHE A 406 -35.18 -7.64 -23.44
CA PHE A 406 -36.03 -6.49 -23.81
C PHE A 406 -36.16 -6.33 -25.32
N LYS A 407 -35.11 -6.59 -26.10
CA LYS A 407 -35.17 -6.57 -27.56
C LYS A 407 -36.16 -7.62 -28.08
N ALA A 408 -36.11 -8.83 -27.52
CA ALA A 408 -37.08 -9.89 -27.85
C ALA A 408 -38.52 -9.52 -27.48
N SER A 409 -38.75 -8.92 -26.30
CA SER A 409 -40.07 -8.43 -25.89
C SER A 409 -40.59 -7.31 -26.81
N ARG A 410 -39.73 -6.36 -27.21
CA ARG A 410 -40.09 -5.29 -28.14
C ARG A 410 -40.44 -5.81 -29.53
N HIS A 411 -39.70 -6.81 -30.04
CA HIS A 411 -40.04 -7.45 -31.31
C HIS A 411 -41.38 -8.19 -31.26
N LYS A 412 -41.68 -8.90 -30.17
CA LYS A 412 -43.00 -9.54 -29.97
C LYS A 412 -44.14 -8.51 -29.92
N ALA A 413 -43.93 -7.37 -29.27
CA ALA A 413 -44.94 -6.30 -29.21
C ALA A 413 -45.14 -5.58 -30.56
N ALA A 414 -44.11 -5.56 -31.42
CA ALA A 414 -44.16 -4.93 -32.74
C ALA A 414 -44.71 -5.83 -33.86
N THR A 415 -44.90 -7.13 -33.60
CA THR A 415 -45.51 -8.07 -34.56
C THR A 415 -46.97 -8.24 -34.15
N PRO A 416 -47.96 -7.75 -34.92
CA PRO A 416 -49.37 -7.99 -34.60
C PRO A 416 -49.62 -9.50 -34.60
N PRO A 417 -50.54 -10.02 -33.78
CA PRO A 417 -51.00 -11.40 -33.96
C PRO A 417 -51.53 -11.49 -35.41
N GLY A 418 -50.93 -12.39 -36.19
CA GLY A 418 -51.37 -12.62 -37.57
C GLY A 418 -52.87 -12.84 -37.57
N GLY A 419 -53.58 -12.03 -38.36
CA GLY A 419 -54.97 -12.29 -38.68
C GLY A 419 -55.04 -13.68 -39.29
N SER A 420 -55.65 -14.60 -38.56
CA SER A 420 -56.22 -15.81 -39.12
C SER A 420 -57.41 -15.38 -39.97
N GLU A 421 -57.22 -15.33 -41.28
CA GLU A 421 -58.31 -15.50 -42.26
C GLU A 421 -58.67 -16.98 -42.38
#